data_AF-A0A0S8E8A5-F1
#
_entry.id   AF-A0A0S8E8A5-F1
#
_cell.length_a   1.000
_cell.length_b   1.000
_cell.length_c   1.000
_cell.angle_alpha   90.00
_cell.angle_beta   90.00
_cell.angle_gamma   90.00
#
_symmetry.space_group_name_H-M   'P 1'
#
loop_
_entity.id
_entity.type
_entity.pdbx_description
1 polymer ?
#
loop_
_entity_poly.entity_id
_entity_poly.type
_entity_poly.pdbx_seq_one_letter_code
_entity_poly.pdbx_strand_id
1 'polypeptide(L)' 'MARKGKKLIKGLWSKSDLSTLKKLFPNNATAKIAAKLGRPTDAVKKKASRMGLRKSKKYMKSLGRA' A
#
# COMPACT_ATOMS: atom_id res chain seq x y z
N MET A 1 11.94 25.07 -5.97
CA MET A 1 11.74 23.67 -6.45
C MET A 1 10.28 23.27 -6.24
N ALA A 2 9.46 23.30 -7.28
CA ALA A 2 8.05 22.87 -7.18
C ALA A 2 7.99 21.36 -6.95
N ARG A 3 7.60 20.93 -5.74
CA ARG A 3 7.20 19.54 -5.50
C ARG A 3 5.97 19.28 -6.34
N LYS A 4 6.15 18.74 -7.55
CA LYS A 4 5.08 18.35 -8.48
C LYS A 4 4.10 17.48 -7.70
N GLY A 5 3.00 18.07 -7.24
CA GLY A 5 1.98 17.37 -6.47
C GLY A 5 1.35 16.33 -7.39
N LYS A 6 1.89 15.11 -7.38
CA LYS A 6 1.29 13.99 -8.10
C LYS A 6 -0.15 13.88 -7.61
N LYS A 7 -1.12 14.18 -8.49
CA LYS A 7 -2.55 14.09 -8.20
C LYS A 7 -2.83 12.63 -7.84
N LEU A 8 -2.95 12.36 -6.55
CA LEU A 8 -3.14 11.00 -6.06
C LEU A 8 -4.50 10.50 -6.54
N ILE A 9 -4.56 9.26 -7.03
CA ILE A 9 -5.79 8.66 -7.52
C ILE A 9 -6.75 8.49 -6.33
N LYS A 10 -7.79 9.33 -6.29
CA LYS A 10 -8.91 9.25 -5.34
C LYS A 10 -10.10 8.68 -6.10
N GLY A 11 -10.39 7.38 -5.93
CA GLY A 11 -11.48 6.73 -6.67
C GLY A 11 -11.43 5.21 -6.68
N LEU A 12 -12.22 4.60 -7.57
CA LEU A 12 -12.41 3.16 -7.73
C LEU A 12 -11.07 2.41 -7.77
N TRP A 13 -11.04 1.25 -7.11
CA TRP A 13 -9.92 0.33 -7.15
C TRP A 13 -10.10 -0.62 -8.32
N SER A 14 -9.17 -0.59 -9.28
CA SER A 14 -9.19 -1.54 -10.39
C SER A 14 -8.78 -2.94 -9.89
N LYS A 15 -9.22 -3.99 -10.59
CA LYS A 15 -8.79 -5.37 -10.27
C LYS A 15 -7.27 -5.50 -10.25
N SER A 16 -6.56 -4.80 -11.15
CA SER A 16 -5.09 -4.75 -11.15
C SER A 16 -4.50 -4.06 -9.92
N ASP A 17 -5.09 -2.97 -9.42
CA ASP A 17 -4.64 -2.33 -8.17
C ASP A 17 -4.77 -3.30 -6.99
N LEU A 18 -5.91 -4.02 -6.91
CA LEU A 18 -6.18 -4.96 -5.82
C LEU A 18 -5.23 -6.15 -5.86
N SER A 19 -4.98 -6.73 -7.04
CA SER A 19 -4.01 -7.80 -7.23
C SER A 19 -2.59 -7.36 -6.84
N THR A 20 -2.21 -6.14 -7.23
CA THR A 20 -0.91 -5.55 -6.89
C THR A 20 -0.79 -5.33 -5.38
N LEU A 21 -1.84 -4.78 -4.76
CA LEU A 21 -1.92 -4.56 -3.32
C LEU A 21 -1.78 -5.89 -2.58
N LYS A 22 -2.53 -6.93 -2.97
CA LYS A 22 -2.51 -8.25 -2.32
C LYS A 22 -1.12 -8.92 -2.42
N LYS A 23 -0.45 -8.81 -3.57
CA LYS A 23 0.90 -9.37 -3.77
C LYS A 23 1.98 -8.61 -3.00
N LEU A 24 1.93 -7.28 -3.00
CA LEU A 24 3.00 -6.46 -2.44
C LEU A 24 2.84 -6.17 -0.94
N PHE A 25 1.61 -6.12 -0.42
CA PHE A 25 1.33 -5.77 0.97
C PHE A 25 2.06 -6.61 2.02
N PRO A 26 2.16 -7.95 1.93
CA PRO A 26 2.79 -8.74 2.98
C PRO A 26 4.29 -8.48 3.13
N ASN A 27 5.00 -8.11 2.06
CA ASN A 27 6.47 -8.02 2.03
C ASN A 27 7.00 -6.59 1.88
N ASN A 28 6.15 -5.59 1.63
CA ASN A 28 6.58 -4.21 1.40
C ASN A 28 5.92 -3.22 2.36
N ALA A 29 6.59 -2.09 2.57
CA ALA A 29 6.01 -0.95 3.29
C ALA A 29 4.79 -0.41 2.55
N THR A 30 3.75 -0.04 3.30
CA THR A 30 2.54 0.58 2.74
C THR A 30 2.86 1.87 1.97
N ALA A 31 3.88 2.62 2.39
CA ALA A 31 4.41 3.79 1.69
C ALA A 31 4.94 3.46 0.28
N LYS A 32 5.72 2.39 0.12
CA LYS A 32 6.23 1.95 -1.19
C LYS A 32 5.09 1.54 -2.12
N ILE A 33 4.10 0.84 -1.59
CA ILE A 33 2.92 0.40 -2.35
C ILE A 33 2.08 1.59 -2.79
N ALA A 34 1.87 2.55 -1.89
CA ALA A 34 1.19 3.81 -2.19
C ALA A 34 1.87 4.60 -3.30
N ALA A 35 3.21 4.72 -3.24
CA ALA A 35 4.00 5.35 -4.30
C ALA A 35 3.86 4.62 -5.64
N LYS A 36 3.85 3.27 -5.63
CA LYS A 36 3.70 2.45 -6.83
C LYS A 36 2.30 2.52 -7.45
N LEU A 37 1.27 2.60 -6.61
CA LEU A 37 -0.13 2.73 -7.05
C LEU A 37 -0.53 4.20 -7.34
N GLY A 38 0.32 5.17 -7.03
CA GLY A 38 -0.03 6.60 -7.11
C GLY A 38 -1.20 6.98 -6.19
N ARG A 39 -1.38 6.26 -5.09
CA ARG A 39 -2.50 6.42 -4.14
C ARG A 39 -2.00 6.91 -2.78
N PRO A 40 -2.84 7.57 -1.99
CA PRO A 40 -2.47 7.96 -0.63
C PRO A 40 -2.20 6.74 0.24
N THR A 41 -1.20 6.83 1.12
CA THR A 41 -0.88 5.77 2.10
C THR A 41 -2.07 5.41 2.98
N ASP A 42 -2.85 6.41 3.41
CA ASP A 42 -4.08 6.21 4.18
C ASP A 42 -5.10 5.37 3.41
N ALA A 43 -5.34 5.68 2.13
CA ALA A 43 -6.26 4.93 1.29
C ALA A 43 -5.81 3.48 1.09
N VAL A 44 -4.51 3.26 0.89
CA VAL A 44 -3.93 1.91 0.79
C VAL A 44 -4.08 1.16 2.11
N LYS A 45 -3.81 1.81 3.25
CA LYS A 45 -3.95 1.22 4.59
C LYS A 45 -5.41 0.82 4.86
N LYS A 46 -6.36 1.75 4.67
CA LYS A 46 -7.80 1.49 4.83
C LYS A 46 -8.27 0.36 3.93
N LYS A 47 -7.86 0.34 2.65
CA LYS A 47 -8.24 -0.71 1.72
C LYS A 47 -7.65 -2.07 2.10
N ALA A 48 -6.38 -2.11 2.53
CA ALA A 48 -5.74 -3.32 3.00
C ALA A 48 -6.41 -3.88 4.26
N SER A 49 -6.72 -3.02 5.25
CA SER A 49 -7.49 -3.39 6.43
C SER A 49 -8.87 -3.94 6.06
N ARG A 50 -9.59 -3.28 5.15
CA ARG A 50 -10.91 -3.73 4.69
C ARG A 50 -10.89 -5.03 3.88
N MET A 51 -9.73 -5.38 3.30
CA MET A 51 -9.49 -6.67 2.64
C MET A 51 -8.88 -7.73 3.58
N GLY A 52 -8.67 -7.42 4.86
CA GLY A 52 -8.02 -8.33 5.80
C GLY A 52 -6.56 -8.64 5.50
N LEU A 53 -5.89 -7.80 4.69
CA LEU A 53 -4.48 -8.01 4.35
C LEU A 53 -3.59 -7.71 5.54
N ARG A 54 -2.73 -8.66 5.89
CA ARG A 54 -1.75 -8.55 6.97
C ARG A 54 -0.33 -8.51 6.42
N LYS A 55 0.58 -7.90 7.19
CA LYS A 55 2.02 -7.99 6.92
C LYS A 55 2.50 -9.40 7.22
N SER A 56 3.45 -9.90 6.43
CA SER A 56 4.06 -11.20 6.67
C SER A 56 4.86 -11.17 7.98
N LYS A 57 4.88 -12.29 8.71
CA LYS A 57 5.73 -12.45 9.90
C LYS A 57 7.19 -12.14 9.60
N LYS A 58 7.70 -12.50 8.40
CA LYS A 58 9.07 -12.14 7.97
C LYS A 58 9.29 -10.63 7.91
N TYR A 59 8.32 -9.90 7.35
CA TYR A 59 8.40 -8.44 7.25
C TYR A 59 8.27 -7.78 8.63
N MET A 60 7.40 -8.30 9.50
CA MET A 60 7.28 -7.82 10.89
C MET A 60 8.55 -8.07 11.71
N LYS A 61 9.19 -9.24 11.54
CA LYS A 61 10.50 -9.55 12.13
C LYS A 61 11.59 -8.61 11.63
N SER A 62 11.67 -8.33 10.33
CA SER A 62 12.66 -7.38 9.78
C SER A 62 12.47 -5.94 10.26
N LEU A 63 11.28 -5.60 10.76
CA LEU A 63 10.97 -4.29 11.32
C LEU A 63 11.13 -4.23 12.84
N GLY A 64 11.58 -5.30 13.49
CA GLY A 64 11.73 -5.37 14.95
C GLY A 64 10.42 -5.23 15.73
N ARG A 65 9.27 -5.50 15.09
CA ARG A 65 7.93 -5.43 15.70
C ARG A 65 7.36 -6.82 15.99
N ALA A 66 8.23 -7.80 16.19
CA ALA A 66 7.85 -9.18 16.46
C ALA A 66 7.48 -9.36 17.93
#